data_AF-A0A8S1ECV3-F1
#
_entry.id   AF-A0A8S1ECV3-F1
#
_cell.length_a   1.000
_cell.length_b   1.000
_cell.length_c   1.000
_cell.angle_alpha   90.00
_cell.angle_beta   90.00
_cell.angle_gamma   90.00
#
_symmetry.space_group_name_H-M   'P 1'
#
loop_
_entity.id
_entity.type
_entity.pdbx_description
1 polymer ?
#
loop_
_entity_poly.entity_id
_entity_poly.type
_entity_poly.pdbx_seq_one_letter_code
_entity_poly.pdbx_strand_id
1 'polypeptide(L)'
;MADTAIEIPKASWVRLEIEPVQVNVDSDTTVNFATIQSIVPGAHGLYYRDDGERKALLFDNNTGKVFPPPNGWDSVPVFIHLAHGSRNKAHFADYSKANEAFEKNITAVQRLFAAAGLGNASRVYNTNKTRARSSSKRNHPKSGFEAQPENAIIGEESEEAVDKIDPLVEKLKLKNAELKSRIKEYKNELHAANQKIKKLENEGEDKSSHDYSEKDEEINNLHTVIEELRNKLSQAESIKKNVESELGENQERLKNAKDKVAYLEGQLIISGEQKRERQISESQDETKSATIRSLEVKLQLANNSIRQLESEKQQLQESNWYANERIGKLEQENGYLKGITEQLKARADNAACDKLLKESEKRVWEINDEKSKLEWRIGELTQWWNDAKWKVGELESSIAQQRYLLDTANVKIQNLTDQNHSTPQPSLTCPTEGFTLCQGQQGAWQLANGPAPHIFGAGAISTIPMVPSFVPYGAPTVAMPGHSDTRTVTLTIPNVEGEAFLTGSFMNWKCALKCDILKNNKKGVVVNLPRGRHEFRFMTNGQWVTSSEYQLVPNGLGGDNNVVFVE
;
A
#
# COMPACT_ATOMS: atom_id res chain seq x y z
N MET A 1 55.03 18.41 -7.10
CA MET A 1 53.92 17.98 -7.96
C MET A 1 53.70 16.51 -7.62
N ALA A 2 53.05 16.21 -6.50
CA ALA A 2 51.59 16.19 -6.29
C ALA A 2 50.93 15.03 -7.05
N ASP A 3 51.05 13.82 -6.51
CA ASP A 3 50.06 12.76 -6.68
C ASP A 3 49.54 12.41 -5.28
N THR A 4 48.47 13.11 -4.92
CA THR A 4 47.63 12.79 -3.77
C THR A 4 46.91 11.48 -4.06
N ALA A 5 47.45 10.38 -3.54
CA ALA A 5 46.72 9.13 -3.40
C ALA A 5 45.49 9.39 -2.54
N ILE A 6 44.32 9.40 -3.17
CA ILE A 6 43.04 9.37 -2.48
C ILE A 6 42.96 7.99 -1.83
N GLU A 7 43.25 7.90 -0.53
CA GLU A 7 42.89 6.74 0.27
C GLU A 7 41.36 6.59 0.22
N ILE A 8 40.89 5.66 -0.61
CA ILE A 8 39.53 5.16 -0.59
C ILE A 8 39.32 4.55 0.81
N PRO A 9 38.27 4.92 1.55
CA PRO A 9 38.05 4.38 2.88
C PRO A 9 38.00 2.86 2.79
N LYS A 10 38.77 2.16 3.64
CA LYS A 10 38.67 0.70 3.83
C LYS A 10 37.24 0.40 4.24
N ALA A 11 36.44 0.13 3.23
CA ALA A 11 35.05 -0.16 3.37
C ALA A 11 35.00 -1.52 4.08
N SER A 12 34.50 -1.54 5.31
CA SER A 12 34.26 -2.74 6.11
C SER A 12 33.08 -3.52 5.55
N TRP A 13 33.23 -4.10 4.35
CA TRP A 13 32.19 -4.93 3.73
C TRP A 13 32.62 -6.37 3.90
N VAL A 14 31.81 -7.12 4.64
CA VAL A 14 31.91 -8.58 4.69
C VAL A 14 31.07 -9.12 3.56
N ARG A 15 31.67 -9.97 2.73
CA ARG A 15 30.93 -10.74 1.75
C ARG A 15 30.22 -11.88 2.48
N LEU A 16 28.90 -11.79 2.55
CA LEU A 16 28.05 -12.87 3.04
C LEU A 16 27.57 -13.66 1.81
N GLU A 17 28.02 -14.90 1.69
CA GLU A 17 27.60 -15.81 0.63
C GLU A 17 26.50 -16.74 1.17
N ILE A 18 25.50 -17.02 0.35
CA ILE A 18 24.46 -18.01 0.66
C ILE A 18 24.99 -19.37 0.19
N GLU A 19 24.69 -20.43 0.95
CA GLU A 19 25.05 -21.79 0.56
C GLU A 19 24.49 -22.13 -0.83
N PRO A 20 25.28 -22.77 -1.72
CA PRO A 20 24.83 -23.15 -3.05
C PRO A 20 23.56 -24.01 -2.99
N VAL A 21 22.54 -23.59 -3.73
CA VAL A 21 21.26 -24.32 -3.83
C VAL A 21 21.31 -25.25 -5.03
N GLN A 22 21.07 -26.54 -4.79
CA GLN A 22 20.90 -27.53 -5.87
C GLN A 22 19.44 -27.57 -6.31
N VAL A 23 19.20 -27.41 -7.62
CA VAL A 23 17.87 -27.47 -8.22
C VAL A 23 17.88 -28.57 -9.28
N ASN A 24 16.88 -29.45 -9.24
CA ASN A 24 16.72 -30.48 -10.25
C ASN A 24 16.29 -29.86 -11.57
N VAL A 25 16.95 -30.27 -12.65
CA VAL A 25 16.59 -29.90 -14.02
C VAL A 25 15.51 -30.86 -14.51
N ASP A 26 14.51 -30.34 -15.22
CA ASP A 26 13.45 -31.14 -15.84
C ASP A 26 14.01 -32.01 -16.97
N SER A 27 13.23 -32.99 -17.42
CA SER A 27 13.62 -33.93 -18.49
C SER A 27 13.98 -33.26 -19.83
N ASP A 28 13.56 -32.02 -20.04
CA ASP A 28 13.84 -31.22 -21.23
C ASP A 28 15.00 -30.22 -21.05
N THR A 29 15.84 -30.43 -20.03
CA THR A 29 16.99 -29.57 -19.69
C THR A 29 16.62 -28.16 -19.22
N THR A 30 15.34 -27.86 -19.03
CA THR A 30 14.87 -26.59 -18.48
C THR A 30 14.67 -26.67 -16.97
N VAL A 31 14.59 -25.52 -16.32
CA VAL A 31 14.24 -25.45 -14.89
C VAL A 31 12.97 -24.63 -14.73
N ASN A 32 11.98 -25.16 -14.02
CA ASN A 32 10.80 -24.39 -13.67
C ASN A 32 11.16 -23.30 -12.64
N PHE A 33 10.89 -22.04 -12.95
CA PHE A 33 11.24 -20.91 -12.09
C PHE A 33 10.51 -20.96 -10.74
N ALA A 34 9.31 -21.54 -10.69
CA ALA A 34 8.56 -21.72 -9.44
C ALA A 34 9.31 -22.62 -8.44
N THR A 35 10.06 -23.62 -8.92
CA THR A 35 10.91 -24.46 -8.08
C THR A 35 11.98 -23.64 -7.37
N ILE A 36 12.58 -22.66 -8.08
CA ILE A 36 13.60 -21.78 -7.52
C ILE A 36 12.99 -20.83 -6.48
N GLN A 37 11.82 -20.25 -6.76
CA GLN A 37 11.11 -19.37 -5.83
C GLN A 37 10.66 -20.09 -4.55
N SER A 38 10.41 -21.41 -4.63
CA SER A 38 10.08 -22.22 -3.46
C SER A 38 11.27 -22.41 -2.51
N ILE A 39 12.50 -22.47 -3.06
CA ILE A 39 13.72 -22.66 -2.26
C ILE A 39 14.29 -21.31 -1.80
N VAL A 40 14.22 -20.28 -2.65
CA VAL A 40 14.69 -18.93 -2.37
C VAL A 40 13.53 -17.94 -2.50
N PRO A 41 12.78 -17.69 -1.40
CA PRO A 41 11.71 -16.71 -1.39
C PRO A 41 12.24 -15.32 -1.74
N GLY A 42 11.64 -14.69 -2.74
CA GLY A 42 12.10 -13.39 -3.25
C GLY A 42 13.11 -13.47 -4.41
N ALA A 43 13.31 -14.65 -5.01
CA ALA A 43 13.95 -14.78 -6.31
C ALA A 43 13.07 -14.12 -7.39
N HIS A 44 13.63 -13.12 -8.09
CA HIS A 44 12.93 -12.37 -9.15
C HIS A 44 13.49 -12.62 -10.55
N GLY A 45 14.69 -13.19 -10.65
CA GLY A 45 15.25 -13.58 -11.93
C GLY A 45 16.57 -14.33 -11.76
N LEU A 46 17.03 -14.96 -12.82
CA LEU A 46 18.34 -15.61 -12.86
C LEU A 46 19.24 -14.92 -13.88
N TYR A 47 20.53 -14.84 -13.57
CA TYR A 47 21.53 -14.30 -14.46
C TYR A 47 22.84 -15.07 -14.32
N TYR A 48 23.64 -15.08 -15.36
CA TYR A 48 25.02 -15.56 -15.32
C TYR A 48 25.96 -14.39 -15.64
N ARG A 49 27.25 -14.60 -15.39
CA ARG A 49 28.27 -13.63 -15.80
C ARG A 49 29.11 -14.21 -16.91
N ASP A 50 29.26 -13.43 -17.97
CA ASP A 50 30.08 -13.76 -19.14
C ASP A 50 31.02 -12.58 -19.38
N ASP A 51 32.32 -12.83 -19.31
CA ASP A 51 33.39 -11.82 -19.37
C ASP A 51 33.19 -10.59 -18.45
N GLY A 52 32.63 -10.82 -17.25
CA GLY A 52 32.35 -9.77 -16.27
C GLY A 52 31.01 -9.04 -16.45
N GLU A 53 30.33 -9.22 -17.58
CA GLU A 53 29.00 -8.65 -17.84
C GLU A 53 27.88 -9.57 -17.29
N ARG A 54 26.82 -8.97 -16.77
CA ARG A 54 25.64 -9.72 -16.28
C ARG A 54 24.67 -9.97 -17.42
N LYS A 55 24.40 -11.23 -17.72
CA LYS A 55 23.43 -11.66 -18.75
C LYS A 55 22.27 -12.41 -18.11
N ALA A 56 21.05 -11.97 -18.39
CA ALA A 56 19.84 -12.65 -17.91
C ALA A 56 19.64 -13.99 -18.63
N LEU A 57 19.10 -14.99 -17.94
CA LEU A 57 18.70 -16.24 -18.57
C LEU A 57 17.34 -16.08 -19.26
N LEU A 58 17.15 -16.81 -20.36
CA LEU A 58 15.91 -16.78 -21.12
C LEU A 58 14.79 -17.44 -20.30
N PHE A 59 13.68 -16.73 -20.15
CA PHE A 59 12.50 -17.18 -19.43
C PHE A 59 11.28 -17.17 -20.36
N ASP A 60 10.55 -18.27 -20.38
CA ASP A 60 9.28 -18.38 -21.09
C ASP A 60 8.11 -18.06 -20.16
N ASN A 61 7.45 -16.92 -20.40
CA ASN A 61 6.31 -16.45 -19.62
C ASN A 61 5.10 -17.41 -19.68
N ASN A 62 4.96 -18.21 -20.74
CA ASN A 62 3.80 -19.08 -20.91
C ASN A 62 3.95 -20.41 -20.17
N THR A 63 5.18 -20.94 -20.08
CA THR A 63 5.47 -22.22 -19.43
C THR A 63 6.13 -22.08 -18.05
N GLY A 64 6.64 -20.89 -17.71
CA GLY A 64 7.36 -20.63 -16.47
C GLY A 64 8.77 -21.26 -16.44
N LYS A 65 9.29 -21.66 -17.61
CA LYS A 65 10.56 -22.37 -17.73
C LYS A 65 11.71 -21.42 -18.02
N VAL A 66 12.85 -21.70 -17.39
CA VAL A 66 14.12 -21.04 -17.64
C VAL A 66 15.02 -21.97 -18.43
N PHE A 67 15.62 -21.44 -19.49
CA PHE A 67 16.54 -22.18 -20.35
C PHE A 67 17.99 -22.06 -19.87
N PRO A 68 18.82 -23.08 -20.11
CA PRO A 68 20.23 -23.03 -19.78
C PRO A 68 20.98 -21.92 -20.55
N PRO A 69 22.15 -21.49 -20.06
CA PRO A 69 23.12 -20.74 -20.85
C PRO A 69 23.49 -21.49 -22.16
N PRO A 70 24.05 -20.80 -23.17
CA PRO A 70 24.38 -21.41 -24.47
C PRO A 70 25.23 -22.70 -24.40
N ASN A 71 26.06 -22.82 -23.35
CA ASN A 71 26.97 -23.95 -23.14
C ASN A 71 26.47 -24.95 -22.06
N GLY A 72 25.22 -24.82 -21.61
CA GLY A 72 24.62 -25.68 -20.58
C GLY A 72 24.73 -25.13 -19.15
N TRP A 73 24.03 -25.79 -18.21
CA TRP A 73 23.93 -25.35 -16.81
C TRP A 73 25.27 -25.35 -16.08
N ASP A 74 26.15 -26.28 -16.42
CA ASP A 74 27.46 -26.42 -15.76
C ASP A 74 28.55 -25.50 -16.35
N SER A 75 28.24 -24.75 -17.41
CA SER A 75 29.22 -23.93 -18.10
C SER A 75 29.62 -22.66 -17.33
N VAL A 76 28.69 -22.11 -16.56
CA VAL A 76 28.84 -20.84 -15.85
C VAL A 76 28.05 -20.86 -14.54
N PRO A 77 28.57 -20.22 -13.48
CA PRO A 77 27.80 -20.07 -12.24
C PRO A 77 26.56 -19.20 -12.50
N VAL A 78 25.41 -19.72 -12.09
CA VAL A 78 24.11 -19.02 -12.18
C VAL A 78 23.83 -18.32 -10.86
N PHE A 79 23.48 -17.05 -10.94
CA PHE A 79 23.17 -16.18 -9.81
C PHE A 79 21.69 -15.83 -9.79
N ILE A 80 21.14 -15.69 -8.58
CA ILE A 80 19.76 -15.27 -8.37
C ILE A 80 19.73 -13.76 -8.15
N HIS A 81 18.86 -13.07 -8.88
CA HIS A 81 18.51 -11.69 -8.59
C HIS A 81 17.45 -11.67 -7.47
N LEU A 82 17.86 -11.17 -6.31
CA LEU A 82 16.98 -10.91 -5.17
C LEU A 82 16.54 -9.45 -5.24
N ALA A 83 15.25 -9.18 -5.37
CA ALA A 83 14.77 -7.81 -5.30
C ALA A 83 14.90 -7.30 -3.85
N HIS A 84 15.61 -6.19 -3.66
CA HIS A 84 15.63 -5.50 -2.38
C HIS A 84 14.30 -4.79 -2.16
N GLY A 85 13.67 -5.03 -1.01
CA GLY A 85 12.50 -4.30 -0.55
C GLY A 85 11.29 -5.18 -0.30
N SER A 86 11.36 -5.95 0.78
CA SER A 86 10.16 -6.32 1.52
C SER A 86 9.35 -5.04 1.84
N ARG A 87 8.36 -4.73 1.01
CA ARG A 87 7.09 -4.14 1.48
C ARG A 87 6.17 -5.25 2.01
N ASN A 88 6.70 -6.22 2.75
CA ASN A 88 5.89 -7.18 3.50
C ASN A 88 5.28 -6.48 4.73
N LYS A 89 4.27 -5.65 4.51
CA LYS A 89 3.08 -5.76 5.36
C LYS A 89 2.22 -6.84 4.69
N ALA A 90 2.16 -8.02 5.33
CA ALA A 90 1.67 -9.30 4.79
C ALA A 90 2.62 -9.84 3.71
N HIS A 91 3.39 -10.90 3.90
CA HIS A 91 2.87 -12.28 3.92
C HIS A 91 3.79 -13.28 4.65
N PHE A 92 4.79 -12.82 5.41
CA PHE A 92 5.66 -13.75 6.16
C PHE A 92 4.92 -14.53 7.27
N ALA A 93 3.68 -14.15 7.60
CA ALA A 93 2.85 -14.82 8.62
C ALA A 93 1.78 -15.79 8.06
N ASP A 94 1.60 -15.90 6.73
CA ASP A 94 0.45 -16.65 6.18
C ASP A 94 0.81 -18.04 5.61
N TYR A 95 2.03 -18.54 5.83
CA TYR A 95 2.34 -19.95 5.53
C TYR A 95 1.50 -20.92 6.38
N SER A 96 1.08 -20.55 7.59
CA SER A 96 0.14 -21.37 8.37
C SER A 96 -1.23 -21.46 7.70
N LYS A 97 -1.72 -20.38 7.07
CA LYS A 97 -3.01 -20.37 6.36
C LYS A 97 -2.92 -21.02 4.98
N ALA A 98 -1.82 -20.82 4.26
CA ALA A 98 -1.56 -21.48 2.99
C ALA A 98 -1.40 -23.00 3.18
N ASN A 99 -0.70 -23.42 4.23
CA ASN A 99 -0.59 -24.84 4.60
C ASN A 99 -1.95 -25.40 5.07
N GLU A 100 -2.75 -24.63 5.83
CA GLU A 100 -4.11 -25.04 6.21
C GLU A 100 -5.04 -25.17 4.98
N ALA A 101 -4.90 -24.30 3.97
CA ALA A 101 -5.65 -24.38 2.73
C ALA A 101 -5.20 -25.57 1.86
N PHE A 102 -3.90 -25.84 1.80
CA PHE A 102 -3.32 -27.00 1.14
C PHE A 102 -3.78 -28.31 1.78
N GLU A 103 -3.72 -28.42 3.10
CA GLU A 103 -4.21 -29.58 3.86
C GLU A 103 -5.73 -29.78 3.72
N LYS A 104 -6.50 -28.68 3.69
CA LYS A 104 -7.96 -28.75 3.40
C LYS A 104 -8.24 -29.23 1.98
N ASN A 105 -7.46 -28.81 1.00
CA ASN A 105 -7.58 -29.28 -0.38
C ASN A 105 -7.17 -30.75 -0.51
N ILE A 106 -6.09 -31.19 0.14
CA ILE A 106 -5.70 -32.61 0.20
C ILE A 106 -6.81 -33.44 0.84
N THR A 107 -7.37 -32.98 1.97
CA THR A 107 -8.46 -33.68 2.65
C THR A 107 -9.73 -33.74 1.79
N ALA A 108 -10.04 -32.67 1.04
CA ALA A 108 -11.17 -32.63 0.12
C ALA A 108 -10.98 -33.57 -1.07
N VAL A 109 -9.78 -33.60 -1.65
CA VAL A 109 -9.40 -34.53 -2.71
C VAL A 109 -9.43 -35.97 -2.22
N GLN A 110 -8.87 -36.26 -1.04
CA GLN A 110 -8.93 -37.58 -0.41
C GLN A 110 -10.38 -38.03 -0.12
N ARG A 111 -11.26 -37.11 0.29
CA ARG A 111 -12.71 -37.39 0.44
C ARG A 111 -13.40 -37.64 -0.89
N LEU A 112 -13.01 -36.93 -1.95
CA LEU A 112 -13.50 -37.16 -3.31
C LEU A 112 -13.06 -38.53 -3.84
N PHE A 113 -11.81 -38.92 -3.63
CA PHE A 113 -11.28 -40.24 -3.99
C PHE A 113 -11.94 -41.37 -3.18
N ALA A 114 -12.20 -41.15 -1.88
CA ALA A 114 -12.92 -42.10 -1.04
C ALA A 114 -14.42 -42.22 -1.41
N ALA A 115 -15.07 -41.09 -1.74
CA ALA A 115 -16.47 -41.06 -2.18
C ALA A 115 -16.65 -41.66 -3.59
N ALA A 116 -15.62 -41.61 -4.44
CA ALA A 116 -15.59 -42.25 -5.75
C ALA A 116 -15.22 -43.74 -5.71
N GLY A 117 -14.96 -44.32 -4.53
CA GLY A 117 -14.66 -45.75 -4.36
C GLY A 117 -13.28 -46.18 -4.88
N LEU A 118 -12.34 -45.25 -5.08
CA LEU A 118 -11.05 -45.48 -5.74
C LEU A 118 -9.84 -45.55 -4.78
N GLY A 119 -10.06 -45.69 -3.47
CA GLY A 119 -9.00 -45.68 -2.46
C GLY A 119 -8.45 -47.07 -2.11
N ASN A 120 -7.28 -47.43 -2.63
CA ASN A 120 -6.48 -48.56 -2.14
C ASN A 120 -5.90 -48.27 -0.75
N ALA A 121 -6.04 -49.25 0.16
CA ALA A 121 -5.49 -49.21 1.49
C ALA A 121 -3.94 -49.23 1.47
N SER A 122 -3.29 -48.18 1.99
CA SER A 122 -1.92 -48.31 2.53
C SER A 122 -1.57 -47.20 3.53
N ARG A 123 -1.70 -47.56 4.82
CA ARG A 123 -0.82 -47.34 5.98
C ARG A 123 0.15 -46.12 6.07
N VAL A 124 0.03 -45.41 7.23
CA VAL A 124 1.04 -44.64 8.04
C VAL A 124 1.46 -43.26 7.47
N TYR A 125 1.47 -42.12 8.17
CA TYR A 125 1.86 -41.78 9.56
C TYR A 125 0.85 -40.84 10.27
N ASN A 126 0.44 -41.25 11.48
CA ASN A 126 -0.27 -40.41 12.43
C ASN A 126 0.78 -39.81 13.39
N THR A 127 0.95 -38.49 13.40
CA THR A 127 1.52 -37.77 14.54
C THR A 127 0.42 -36.96 15.21
N ASN A 128 0.20 -37.30 16.47
CA ASN A 128 -0.90 -36.81 17.30
C ASN A 128 -0.83 -35.29 17.52
N LYS A 129 -1.93 -34.59 17.21
CA LYS A 129 -2.45 -33.53 18.10
C LYS A 129 -3.95 -33.39 17.95
N THR A 130 -4.62 -33.94 18.95
CA THR A 130 -6.05 -33.90 19.23
C THR A 130 -6.56 -32.47 19.39
N ARG A 131 -7.55 -32.08 18.58
CA ARG A 131 -8.53 -31.07 18.99
C ARG A 131 -9.92 -31.58 18.64
N ALA A 132 -10.54 -32.20 19.65
CA ALA A 132 -11.96 -32.55 19.62
C ALA A 132 -12.79 -31.27 19.47
N ARG A 133 -13.64 -31.23 18.43
CA ARG A 133 -14.82 -30.37 18.41
C ARG A 133 -16.04 -31.29 18.43
N SER A 134 -16.80 -31.12 19.51
CA SER A 134 -18.13 -31.65 19.73
C SER A 134 -19.07 -31.30 18.57
N SER A 135 -19.75 -32.30 18.02
CA SER A 135 -21.03 -32.11 17.36
C SER A 135 -22.04 -33.06 18.00
N SER A 136 -22.87 -32.48 18.86
CA SER A 136 -24.05 -33.09 19.45
C SER A 136 -25.07 -33.45 18.36
N LYS A 137 -25.35 -34.75 18.23
CA LYS A 137 -26.65 -35.27 17.78
C LYS A 137 -26.99 -36.48 18.64
N ARG A 138 -28.02 -36.25 19.46
CA ARG A 138 -29.02 -37.17 20.04
C ARG A 138 -28.75 -38.66 19.82
N ASN A 139 -28.64 -39.40 20.92
CA ASN A 139 -29.47 -40.57 21.17
C ASN A 139 -29.54 -40.82 22.68
N HIS A 140 -30.77 -40.81 23.19
CA HIS A 140 -31.12 -41.26 24.54
C HIS A 140 -30.74 -42.73 24.74
N PRO A 141 -30.47 -43.11 26.00
CA PRO A 141 -31.23 -44.19 26.60
C PRO A 141 -32.01 -43.70 27.82
N LYS A 142 -33.17 -44.33 28.00
CA LYS A 142 -34.10 -44.16 29.12
C LYS A 142 -33.42 -44.52 30.44
N SER A 143 -33.38 -43.58 31.37
CA SER A 143 -33.25 -43.86 32.81
C SER A 143 -34.64 -44.06 33.36
N GLY A 144 -34.93 -45.27 33.84
CA GLY A 144 -36.07 -45.53 34.71
C GLY A 144 -35.56 -45.63 36.14
N PHE A 145 -35.88 -44.65 36.98
CA PHE A 145 -36.46 -44.94 38.28
C PHE A 145 -37.10 -43.67 38.84
N GLU A 146 -38.24 -43.92 39.47
CA GLU A 146 -39.31 -43.03 39.83
C GLU A 146 -39.01 -42.35 41.17
N ALA A 147 -39.09 -41.01 41.22
CA ALA A 147 -39.03 -40.26 42.47
C ALA A 147 -40.46 -40.05 42.98
N GLN A 148 -40.75 -40.61 44.15
CA GLN A 148 -41.93 -40.27 44.95
C GLN A 148 -41.67 -38.97 45.73
N PRO A 149 -42.73 -38.22 46.08
CA PRO A 149 -42.65 -36.87 46.62
C PRO A 149 -42.61 -36.86 48.14
N GLU A 150 -41.94 -35.87 48.75
CA GLU A 150 -42.47 -35.13 49.91
C GLU A 150 -41.49 -34.06 50.40
N ASN A 151 -41.95 -32.81 50.34
CA ASN A 151 -41.81 -31.73 51.32
C ASN A 151 -40.69 -31.86 52.36
N ALA A 152 -39.62 -31.09 52.16
CA ALA A 152 -38.81 -30.56 53.26
C ALA A 152 -38.80 -29.03 53.15
N ILE A 153 -39.38 -28.39 54.15
CA ILE A 153 -39.37 -26.95 54.38
C ILE A 153 -37.89 -26.55 54.57
N ILE A 154 -37.35 -25.77 53.63
CA ILE A 154 -36.03 -25.15 53.74
C ILE A 154 -36.26 -23.66 53.90
N GLY A 155 -35.65 -23.12 54.96
CA GLY A 155 -35.95 -21.82 55.54
C GLY A 155 -35.75 -20.59 54.65
N GLU A 156 -36.42 -19.54 55.10
CA GLU A 156 -36.33 -18.14 54.69
C GLU A 156 -34.89 -17.60 54.83
N GLU A 157 -33.99 -17.96 53.91
CA GLU A 157 -32.70 -17.27 53.77
C GLU A 157 -32.15 -17.31 52.33
N SER A 158 -32.96 -17.75 51.34
CA SER A 158 -32.54 -17.90 49.94
C SER A 158 -33.26 -16.98 48.94
N GLU A 159 -34.36 -16.31 49.32
CA GLU A 159 -35.12 -15.45 48.38
C GLU A 159 -34.36 -14.17 48.00
N GLU A 160 -33.60 -13.56 48.92
CA GLU A 160 -32.87 -12.31 48.63
C GLU A 160 -31.67 -12.46 47.66
N ALA A 161 -31.18 -13.69 47.45
CA ALA A 161 -30.09 -13.96 46.51
C ALA A 161 -30.61 -14.30 45.10
N VAL A 162 -31.75 -14.98 45.00
CA VAL A 162 -32.41 -15.32 43.73
C VAL A 162 -32.99 -14.06 43.09
N ASP A 163 -33.60 -13.17 43.88
CA ASP A 163 -34.18 -11.90 43.41
C ASP A 163 -33.15 -10.91 42.80
N LYS A 164 -31.87 -11.03 43.16
CA LYS A 164 -30.79 -10.19 42.60
C LYS A 164 -30.16 -10.78 41.33
N ILE A 165 -30.23 -12.10 41.15
CA ILE A 165 -29.62 -12.80 40.01
C ILE A 165 -30.55 -12.72 38.78
N ASP A 166 -31.86 -12.86 38.96
CA ASP A 166 -32.84 -12.81 37.88
C ASP A 166 -32.83 -11.50 37.04
N PRO A 167 -32.77 -10.29 37.64
CA PRO A 167 -32.67 -9.05 36.86
C PRO A 167 -31.34 -8.90 36.11
N LEU A 168 -30.25 -9.51 36.60
CA LEU A 168 -28.96 -9.52 35.89
C LEU A 168 -28.98 -10.47 34.68
N VAL A 169 -29.64 -11.63 34.82
CA VAL A 169 -29.85 -12.58 33.73
C VAL A 169 -30.74 -12.00 32.64
N GLU A 170 -31.83 -11.31 33.01
CA GLU A 170 -32.68 -10.52 32.11
C GLU A 170 -31.86 -9.47 31.33
N LYS A 171 -31.03 -8.68 32.03
CA LYS A 171 -30.17 -7.66 31.43
C LYS A 171 -29.14 -8.26 30.45
N LEU A 172 -28.58 -9.43 30.77
CA LEU A 172 -27.67 -10.14 29.88
C LEU A 172 -28.40 -10.71 28.65
N LYS A 173 -29.63 -11.21 28.79
CA LYS A 173 -30.46 -11.66 27.67
C LYS A 173 -30.77 -10.52 26.70
N LEU A 174 -31.13 -9.34 27.23
CA LEU A 174 -31.39 -8.14 26.42
C LEU A 174 -30.14 -7.69 25.65
N LYS A 175 -28.98 -7.60 26.31
CA LYS A 175 -27.71 -7.28 25.64
C LYS A 175 -27.34 -8.30 24.56
N ASN A 176 -27.62 -9.58 24.79
CA ASN A 176 -27.34 -10.64 23.81
C ASN A 176 -28.28 -10.54 22.60
N ALA A 177 -29.53 -10.14 22.80
CA ALA A 177 -30.47 -9.85 21.71
C ALA A 177 -30.04 -8.61 20.90
N GLU A 178 -29.59 -7.55 21.57
CA GLU A 178 -29.07 -6.33 20.95
C GLU A 178 -27.82 -6.61 20.11
N LEU A 179 -26.85 -7.35 20.67
CA LEU A 179 -25.63 -7.77 19.95
C LEU A 179 -25.96 -8.63 18.72
N LYS A 180 -26.97 -9.51 18.79
CA LYS A 180 -27.44 -10.27 17.64
C LYS A 180 -28.05 -9.38 16.55
N SER A 181 -28.80 -8.36 16.93
CA SER A 181 -29.33 -7.36 15.98
C SER A 181 -28.18 -6.60 15.31
N ARG A 182 -27.19 -6.17 16.08
CA ARG A 182 -26.03 -5.43 15.57
C ARG A 182 -25.17 -6.26 14.62
N ILE A 183 -24.97 -7.54 14.93
CA ILE A 183 -24.28 -8.48 14.03
C ILE A 183 -25.04 -8.65 12.71
N LYS A 184 -26.37 -8.66 12.75
CA LYS A 184 -27.21 -8.75 11.55
C LYS A 184 -27.10 -7.47 10.69
N GLU A 185 -27.11 -6.31 11.32
CA GLU A 185 -26.88 -5.01 10.65
C GLU A 185 -25.51 -4.96 9.99
N TYR A 186 -24.43 -5.28 10.71
CA TYR A 186 -23.08 -5.29 10.13
C TYR A 186 -22.92 -6.28 8.99
N LYS A 187 -23.60 -7.43 9.03
CA LYS A 187 -23.61 -8.37 7.89
C LYS A 187 -24.30 -7.80 6.66
N ASN A 188 -25.39 -7.07 6.84
CA ASN A 188 -26.11 -6.44 5.73
C ASN A 188 -25.28 -5.28 5.14
N GLU A 189 -24.64 -4.48 5.98
CA GLU A 189 -23.72 -3.41 5.56
C GLU A 189 -22.52 -3.96 4.80
N LEU A 190 -21.91 -5.05 5.29
CA LEU A 190 -20.82 -5.75 4.60
C LEU A 190 -21.25 -6.25 3.22
N HIS A 191 -22.46 -6.83 3.11
CA HIS A 191 -22.99 -7.30 1.84
C HIS A 191 -23.25 -6.14 0.85
N ALA A 192 -23.80 -5.02 1.33
CA ALA A 192 -24.00 -3.82 0.52
C ALA A 192 -22.66 -3.22 0.05
N ALA A 193 -21.66 -3.17 0.93
CA ALA A 193 -20.31 -2.71 0.58
C ALA A 193 -19.66 -3.60 -0.49
N ASN A 194 -19.76 -4.93 -0.35
CA ASN A 194 -19.22 -5.88 -1.34
C ASN A 194 -19.92 -5.74 -2.71
N GLN A 195 -21.22 -5.49 -2.75
CA GLN A 195 -21.92 -5.22 -4.01
C GLN A 195 -21.46 -3.91 -4.66
N LYS A 196 -21.13 -2.88 -3.86
CA LYS A 196 -20.63 -1.60 -4.36
C LYS A 196 -19.20 -1.72 -4.89
N ILE A 197 -18.35 -2.48 -4.20
CA ILE A 197 -16.99 -2.83 -4.66
C ILE A 197 -17.07 -3.51 -6.02
N LYS A 198 -17.92 -4.53 -6.17
CA LYS A 198 -18.07 -5.26 -7.44
C LYS A 198 -18.54 -4.37 -8.60
N LYS A 199 -19.41 -3.39 -8.33
CA LYS A 199 -19.83 -2.42 -9.36
C LYS A 199 -18.68 -1.50 -9.77
N LEU A 200 -17.90 -1.02 -8.80
CA LEU A 200 -16.74 -0.17 -9.06
C LEU A 200 -15.60 -0.92 -9.76
N GLU A 201 -15.42 -2.21 -9.48
CA GLU A 201 -14.47 -3.08 -10.19
C GLU A 201 -14.86 -3.21 -11.67
N ASN A 202 -16.12 -3.52 -11.97
CA ASN A 202 -16.61 -3.60 -13.35
C ASN A 202 -16.51 -2.26 -14.09
N GLU A 203 -16.89 -1.15 -13.43
CA GLU A 203 -16.77 0.21 -14.02
C GLU A 203 -15.30 0.64 -14.21
N GLY A 204 -14.37 0.11 -13.42
CA GLY A 204 -12.94 0.34 -13.53
C GLY A 204 -12.30 -0.44 -14.69
N GLU A 205 -12.69 -1.71 -14.88
CA GLU A 205 -12.23 -2.54 -16.00
C GLU A 205 -12.70 -1.99 -17.35
N ASP A 206 -13.96 -1.57 -17.48
CA ASP A 206 -14.49 -1.02 -18.75
C ASP A 206 -13.80 0.29 -19.14
N LYS A 207 -13.53 1.20 -18.19
CA LYS A 207 -12.83 2.46 -18.45
C LYS A 207 -11.34 2.28 -18.73
N SER A 208 -10.70 1.29 -18.10
CA SER A 208 -9.28 0.99 -18.32
C SER A 208 -9.02 0.20 -19.60
N SER A 209 -10.02 -0.35 -20.29
CA SER A 209 -9.78 -1.02 -21.58
C SER A 209 -9.96 -0.05 -22.76
N HIS A 210 -10.95 0.84 -22.67
CA HIS A 210 -11.29 1.74 -23.77
C HIS A 210 -10.30 2.89 -23.95
N ASP A 211 -9.84 3.52 -22.85
CA ASP A 211 -8.93 4.69 -22.88
C ASP A 211 -7.49 4.34 -23.29
N TYR A 212 -7.10 3.06 -23.19
CA TYR A 212 -5.79 2.58 -23.65
C TYR A 212 -5.81 2.23 -25.14
N SER A 213 -6.90 1.68 -25.65
CA SER A 213 -7.05 1.37 -27.08
C SER A 213 -6.98 2.61 -27.96
N GLU A 214 -7.63 3.71 -27.56
CA GLU A 214 -7.60 4.96 -28.34
C GLU A 214 -6.20 5.60 -28.35
N LYS A 215 -5.48 5.54 -27.21
CA LYS A 215 -4.10 6.04 -27.12
C LYS A 215 -3.11 5.19 -27.91
N ASP A 216 -3.30 3.87 -27.95
CA ASP A 216 -2.46 2.99 -28.76
C ASP A 216 -2.64 3.24 -30.27
N GLU A 217 -3.88 3.52 -30.71
CA GLU A 217 -4.14 3.94 -32.09
C GLU A 217 -3.49 5.30 -32.42
N GLU A 218 -3.57 6.27 -31.51
CA GLU A 218 -2.90 7.57 -31.68
C GLU A 218 -1.37 7.42 -31.75
N ILE A 219 -0.79 6.59 -30.87
CA ILE A 219 0.65 6.29 -30.86
C ILE A 219 1.08 5.64 -32.18
N ASN A 220 0.31 4.70 -32.71
CA ASN A 220 0.60 4.05 -33.99
C ASN A 220 0.52 5.02 -35.17
N ASN A 221 -0.44 5.93 -35.15
CA ASN A 221 -0.55 6.99 -36.15
C ASN A 221 0.65 7.95 -36.09
N LEU A 222 1.05 8.36 -34.89
CA LEU A 222 2.23 9.21 -34.69
C LEU A 222 3.51 8.52 -35.15
N HIS A 223 3.70 7.22 -34.87
CA HIS A 223 4.84 6.46 -35.38
C HIS A 223 4.90 6.45 -36.91
N THR A 224 3.75 6.30 -37.58
CA THR A 224 3.67 6.32 -39.04
C THR A 224 4.09 7.68 -39.61
N VAL A 225 3.62 8.78 -39.01
CA VAL A 225 3.99 10.15 -39.41
C VAL A 225 5.48 10.41 -39.17
N ILE A 226 6.03 9.96 -38.04
CA ILE A 226 7.47 10.10 -37.73
C ILE A 226 8.31 9.38 -38.80
N GLU A 227 7.91 8.18 -39.19
CA GLU A 227 8.64 7.41 -40.20
C GLU A 227 8.56 8.07 -41.58
N GLU A 228 7.42 8.63 -41.95
CA GLU A 228 7.28 9.41 -43.19
C GLU A 228 8.16 10.66 -43.18
N LEU A 229 8.22 11.38 -42.05
CA LEU A 229 9.10 12.55 -41.90
C LEU A 229 10.58 12.19 -41.95
N ARG A 230 10.99 11.05 -41.37
CA ARG A 230 12.35 10.53 -41.47
C ARG A 230 12.74 10.21 -42.92
N ASN A 231 11.84 9.59 -43.67
CA ASN A 231 12.06 9.30 -45.08
C ASN A 231 12.21 10.57 -45.92
N LYS A 232 11.34 11.57 -45.69
CA LYS A 232 11.45 12.88 -46.36
C LYS A 232 12.75 13.60 -46.01
N LEU A 233 13.17 13.54 -44.75
CA LEU A 233 14.45 14.12 -44.30
C LEU A 233 15.64 13.45 -44.99
N SER A 234 15.66 12.11 -45.04
CA SER A 234 16.71 11.36 -45.72
C SER A 234 16.80 11.69 -47.22
N GLN A 235 15.65 11.84 -47.88
CA GLN A 235 15.59 12.25 -49.28
C GLN A 235 16.14 13.68 -49.47
N ALA A 236 15.78 14.61 -48.59
CA ALA A 236 16.28 15.98 -48.62
C ALA A 236 17.80 16.04 -48.41
N GLU A 237 18.35 15.23 -47.49
CA GLU A 237 19.80 15.12 -47.26
C GLU A 237 20.54 14.58 -48.50
N SER A 238 19.97 13.59 -49.18
CA SER A 238 20.54 13.08 -50.44
C SER A 238 20.56 14.14 -51.53
N ILE A 239 19.48 14.90 -51.68
CA ILE A 239 19.40 15.99 -52.68
C ILE A 239 20.42 17.07 -52.34
N LYS A 240 20.50 17.49 -51.08
CA LYS A 240 21.48 18.47 -50.60
C LYS A 240 22.91 18.05 -50.96
N LYS A 241 23.28 16.79 -50.69
CA LYS A 241 24.62 16.27 -51.00
C LYS A 241 24.93 16.33 -52.51
N ASN A 242 23.96 16.01 -53.36
CA ASN A 242 24.14 16.10 -54.81
C ASN A 242 24.34 17.55 -55.26
N VAL A 243 23.53 18.49 -54.76
CA VAL A 243 23.64 19.92 -55.07
C VAL A 243 24.98 20.48 -54.58
N GLU A 244 25.45 20.08 -53.40
CA GLU A 244 26.77 20.49 -52.89
C GLU A 244 27.92 19.98 -53.78
N SER A 245 27.82 18.76 -54.30
CA SER A 245 28.79 18.20 -55.24
C SER A 245 28.80 18.97 -56.55
N GLU A 246 27.62 19.22 -57.14
CA GLU A 246 27.48 19.99 -58.38
C GLU A 246 27.98 21.44 -58.22
N LEU A 247 27.75 22.05 -57.05
CA LEU A 247 28.26 23.37 -56.74
C LEU A 247 29.80 23.40 -56.69
N GLY A 248 30.42 22.38 -56.07
CA GLY A 248 31.87 22.23 -56.01
C GLY A 248 32.50 22.11 -57.41
N GLU A 249 31.91 21.26 -58.26
CA GLU A 249 32.36 21.11 -59.66
C GLU A 249 32.22 22.41 -60.45
N ASN A 250 31.11 23.13 -60.29
CA ASN A 250 30.90 24.41 -60.97
C ASN A 250 31.87 25.49 -60.48
N GLN A 251 32.19 25.53 -59.18
CA GLN A 251 33.21 26.42 -58.63
C GLN A 251 34.60 26.12 -59.21
N GLU A 252 34.96 24.85 -59.36
CA GLU A 252 36.23 24.44 -59.96
C GLU A 252 36.30 24.79 -61.46
N ARG A 253 35.22 24.54 -62.21
CA ARG A 253 35.10 24.96 -63.63
C ARG A 253 35.25 26.47 -63.77
N LEU A 254 34.66 27.25 -62.87
CA LEU A 254 34.77 28.71 -62.87
C LEU A 254 36.20 29.18 -62.57
N LYS A 255 36.88 28.54 -61.61
CA LYS A 255 38.28 28.83 -61.31
C LYS A 255 39.19 28.55 -62.51
N ASN A 256 39.05 27.37 -63.12
CA ASN A 256 39.82 26.99 -64.31
C ASN A 256 39.57 27.95 -65.49
N ALA A 257 38.33 28.42 -65.66
CA ALA A 257 38.01 29.42 -66.67
C ALA A 257 38.68 30.77 -66.38
N LYS A 258 38.67 31.23 -65.11
CA LYS A 258 39.36 32.47 -64.70
C LYS A 258 40.87 32.39 -64.91
N ASP A 259 41.50 31.29 -64.53
CA ASP A 259 42.94 31.08 -64.70
C ASP A 259 43.32 31.07 -66.19
N LYS A 260 42.47 30.47 -67.04
CA LYS A 260 42.66 30.46 -68.49
C LYS A 260 42.49 31.85 -69.11
N VAL A 261 41.54 32.65 -68.62
CA VAL A 261 41.38 34.05 -69.04
C VAL A 261 42.61 34.86 -68.66
N ALA A 262 43.08 34.77 -67.41
CA ALA A 262 44.29 35.47 -66.96
C ALA A 262 45.54 35.07 -67.76
N TYR A 263 45.68 33.78 -68.10
CA TYR A 263 46.76 33.29 -68.95
C TYR A 263 46.70 33.86 -70.37
N LEU A 264 45.51 33.88 -70.98
CA LEU A 264 45.30 34.43 -72.32
C LEU A 264 45.49 35.95 -72.34
N GLU A 265 45.05 36.68 -71.30
CA GLU A 265 45.32 38.11 -71.12
C GLU A 265 46.82 38.38 -71.01
N GLY A 266 47.57 37.56 -70.25
CA GLY A 266 49.03 37.64 -70.17
C GLY A 266 49.73 37.40 -71.52
N GLN A 267 49.27 36.40 -72.30
CA GLN A 267 49.77 36.18 -73.66
C GLN A 267 49.43 37.34 -74.60
N LEU A 268 48.26 37.97 -74.46
CA LEU A 268 47.84 39.11 -75.27
C LEU A 268 48.64 40.37 -74.95
N ILE A 269 49.03 40.57 -73.69
CA ILE A 269 49.92 41.66 -73.27
C ILE A 269 51.32 41.46 -73.86
N ILE A 270 51.88 40.24 -73.78
CA ILE A 270 53.20 39.89 -74.35
C ILE A 270 53.19 39.97 -75.89
N SER A 271 52.12 39.50 -76.53
CA SER A 271 51.95 39.57 -77.99
C SER A 271 51.57 40.98 -78.48
N GLY A 272 51.04 41.84 -77.59
CA GLY A 272 50.71 43.24 -77.85
C GLY A 272 51.92 44.17 -77.82
N GLU A 273 52.98 43.80 -77.09
CA GLU A 273 54.27 44.52 -77.08
C GLU A 273 55.15 44.21 -78.31
N GLN A 274 54.93 43.08 -79.00
CA GLN A 274 55.74 42.69 -80.17
C GLN A 274 55.13 42.97 -81.55
N LYS A 275 53.94 43.58 -81.64
CA LYS A 275 53.26 43.80 -82.93
C LYS A 275 52.81 45.24 -83.16
N ARG A 276 53.72 46.18 -82.90
CA ARG A 276 53.61 47.58 -83.33
C ARG A 276 54.39 47.89 -84.63
N GLU A 277 54.71 46.87 -85.44
CA GLU A 277 55.33 47.06 -86.75
C GLU A 277 54.56 46.36 -87.89
N ARG A 278 53.91 47.20 -88.70
CA ARG A 278 53.53 47.11 -90.13
C ARG A 278 52.67 45.94 -90.67
N GLN A 279 51.42 46.33 -90.99
CA GLN A 279 50.61 46.15 -92.21
C GLN A 279 50.17 44.76 -92.77
N ILE A 280 48.83 44.63 -92.74
CA ILE A 280 47.84 44.12 -93.73
C ILE A 280 47.65 42.61 -93.93
N SER A 281 46.43 42.13 -93.58
CA SER A 281 45.58 41.30 -94.44
C SER A 281 44.16 41.21 -93.83
N GLU A 282 43.15 41.56 -94.62
CA GLU A 282 41.71 41.66 -94.29
C GLU A 282 41.02 40.35 -93.82
N SER A 283 41.75 39.24 -93.63
CA SER A 283 41.22 37.99 -93.05
C SER A 283 41.33 37.91 -91.51
N GLN A 284 42.11 38.80 -90.89
CA GLN A 284 42.28 38.83 -89.42
C GLN A 284 41.19 39.63 -88.69
N ASP A 285 40.49 40.55 -89.35
CA ASP A 285 39.46 41.37 -88.70
C ASP A 285 38.14 40.62 -88.53
N GLU A 286 37.78 39.71 -89.43
CA GLU A 286 36.62 38.83 -89.25
C GLU A 286 36.82 37.84 -88.11
N THR A 287 38.02 37.26 -87.98
CA THR A 287 38.34 36.32 -86.90
C THR A 287 38.43 37.03 -85.55
N LYS A 288 39.05 38.22 -85.48
CA LYS A 288 39.05 39.06 -84.27
C LYS A 288 37.63 39.52 -83.91
N SER A 289 36.85 39.99 -84.88
CA SER A 289 35.44 40.36 -84.71
C SER A 289 34.59 39.19 -84.19
N ALA A 290 34.80 37.97 -84.70
CA ALA A 290 34.11 36.77 -84.23
C ALA A 290 34.52 36.38 -82.80
N THR A 291 35.81 36.50 -82.45
CA THR A 291 36.26 36.25 -81.07
C THR A 291 35.76 37.29 -80.08
N ILE A 292 35.70 38.57 -80.48
CA ILE A 292 35.13 39.66 -79.67
C ILE A 292 33.64 39.39 -79.41
N ARG A 293 32.86 39.06 -80.46
CA ARG A 293 31.45 38.67 -80.30
C ARG A 293 31.27 37.45 -79.39
N SER A 294 32.14 36.45 -79.49
CA SER A 294 32.09 35.27 -78.60
C SER A 294 32.38 35.63 -77.13
N LEU A 295 33.34 36.53 -76.89
CA LEU A 295 33.65 37.03 -75.55
C LEU A 295 32.53 37.89 -74.99
N GLU A 296 31.89 38.72 -75.81
CA GLU A 296 30.71 39.52 -75.42
C GLU A 296 29.54 38.63 -74.98
N VAL A 297 29.26 37.55 -75.73
CA VAL A 297 28.23 36.57 -75.35
C VAL A 297 28.59 35.87 -74.04
N LYS A 298 29.84 35.44 -73.85
CA LYS A 298 30.28 34.83 -72.59
C LYS A 298 30.18 35.80 -71.41
N LEU A 299 30.51 37.07 -71.63
CA LEU A 299 30.40 38.12 -70.62
C LEU A 299 28.94 38.41 -70.27
N GLN A 300 28.03 38.40 -71.25
CA GLN A 300 26.59 38.50 -70.99
C GLN A 300 26.07 37.30 -70.18
N LEU A 301 26.45 36.08 -70.55
CA LEU A 301 26.05 34.87 -69.81
C LEU A 301 26.58 34.88 -68.37
N ALA A 302 27.84 35.29 -68.18
CA ALA A 302 28.44 35.45 -66.86
C ALA A 302 27.70 36.52 -66.03
N ASN A 303 27.37 37.67 -66.63
CA ASN A 303 26.61 38.72 -65.96
C ASN A 303 25.19 38.27 -65.57
N ASN A 304 24.52 37.50 -66.42
CA ASN A 304 23.21 36.93 -66.08
C ASN A 304 23.29 35.91 -64.94
N SER A 305 24.34 35.07 -64.93
CA SER A 305 24.58 34.12 -63.84
C SER A 305 24.89 34.82 -62.51
N ILE A 306 25.68 35.91 -62.53
CA ILE A 306 25.95 36.73 -61.34
C ILE A 306 24.65 37.30 -60.76
N ARG A 307 23.78 37.86 -61.61
CA ARG A 307 22.48 38.40 -61.17
C ARG A 307 21.58 37.33 -60.54
N GLN A 308 21.60 36.12 -61.11
CA GLN A 308 20.84 35.00 -60.55
C GLN A 308 21.39 34.60 -59.17
N LEU A 309 22.71 34.47 -59.03
CA LEU A 309 23.35 34.17 -57.74
C LEU A 309 23.12 35.27 -56.70
N GLU A 310 23.08 36.53 -57.10
CA GLU A 310 22.71 37.65 -56.22
C GLU A 310 21.26 37.52 -55.73
N SER A 311 20.32 37.14 -56.60
CA SER A 311 18.92 36.90 -56.22
C SER A 311 18.77 35.71 -55.26
N GLU A 312 19.48 34.61 -55.51
CA GLU A 312 19.48 33.42 -54.65
C GLU A 312 20.10 33.72 -53.28
N LYS A 313 21.21 34.47 -53.25
CA LYS A 313 21.81 34.94 -52.00
C LYS A 313 20.82 35.76 -51.17
N GLN A 314 20.05 36.63 -51.82
CA GLN A 314 19.08 37.49 -51.13
C GLN A 314 17.93 36.66 -50.54
N GLN A 315 17.40 35.68 -51.28
CA GLN A 315 16.40 34.75 -50.77
C GLN A 315 16.93 33.91 -49.59
N LEU A 316 18.17 33.43 -49.67
CA LEU A 316 18.80 32.70 -48.58
C LEU A 316 18.99 33.56 -47.33
N GLN A 317 19.39 34.84 -47.49
CA GLN A 317 19.48 35.77 -46.36
C GLN A 317 18.13 35.99 -45.69
N GLU A 318 17.07 36.16 -46.48
CA GLU A 318 15.72 36.34 -45.96
C GLU A 318 15.21 35.07 -45.24
N SER A 319 15.41 33.89 -45.83
CA SER A 319 15.08 32.62 -45.18
C SER A 319 15.87 32.41 -43.88
N ASN A 320 17.14 32.79 -43.85
CA ASN A 320 17.98 32.69 -42.65
C ASN A 320 17.49 33.65 -41.55
N TRP A 321 17.07 34.85 -41.94
CA TRP A 321 16.47 35.82 -41.03
C TRP A 321 15.21 35.26 -40.34
N TYR A 322 14.27 34.71 -41.11
CA TYR A 322 13.06 34.08 -40.55
C TYR A 322 13.37 32.88 -39.65
N ALA A 323 14.38 32.07 -40.00
CA ALA A 323 14.81 30.95 -39.18
C ALA A 323 15.37 31.43 -37.82
N ASN A 324 16.21 32.46 -37.81
CA ASN A 324 16.76 33.03 -36.58
C ASN A 324 15.67 33.64 -35.68
N GLU A 325 14.68 34.32 -36.28
CA GLU A 325 13.51 34.84 -35.55
C GLU A 325 12.74 33.70 -34.85
N ARG A 326 12.59 32.55 -35.52
CA ARG A 326 11.92 31.38 -34.94
C ARG A 326 12.75 30.74 -33.83
N ILE A 327 14.07 30.65 -34.01
CA ILE A 327 15.00 30.15 -32.97
C ILE A 327 14.89 31.00 -31.71
N GLY A 328 14.91 32.34 -31.84
CA GLY A 328 14.78 33.24 -30.69
C GLY A 328 13.48 33.04 -29.90
N LYS A 329 12.36 32.79 -30.58
CA LYS A 329 11.08 32.46 -29.91
C LYS A 329 11.14 31.14 -29.15
N LEU A 330 11.74 30.10 -29.76
CA LEU A 330 11.90 28.80 -29.11
C LEU A 330 12.84 28.86 -27.90
N GLU A 331 13.89 29.68 -27.97
CA GLU A 331 14.79 29.92 -26.83
C GLU A 331 14.06 30.58 -25.65
N GLN A 332 13.18 31.55 -25.94
CA GLN A 332 12.35 32.19 -24.92
C GLN A 332 11.38 31.19 -24.26
N GLU A 333 10.69 30.38 -25.06
CA GLU A 333 9.78 29.34 -24.57
C GLU A 333 10.53 28.29 -23.72
N ASN A 334 11.71 27.85 -24.17
CA ASN A 334 12.56 26.95 -23.39
C ASN A 334 13.02 27.58 -22.06
N GLY A 335 13.36 28.86 -22.06
CA GLY A 335 13.68 29.59 -20.84
C GLY A 335 12.52 29.61 -19.84
N TYR A 336 11.30 29.85 -20.34
CA TYR A 336 10.07 29.82 -19.53
C TYR A 336 9.79 28.42 -18.96
N LEU A 337 9.86 27.37 -19.80
CA LEU A 337 9.65 25.98 -19.38
C LEU A 337 10.70 25.53 -18.35
N LYS A 338 11.95 25.95 -18.52
CA LYS A 338 13.01 25.69 -17.54
C LYS A 338 12.68 26.32 -16.18
N GLY A 339 12.19 27.56 -16.17
CA GLY A 339 11.74 28.23 -14.95
C GLY A 339 10.59 27.50 -14.25
N ILE A 340 9.60 27.03 -14.99
CA ILE A 340 8.50 26.21 -14.44
C ILE A 340 9.05 24.92 -13.85
N THR A 341 9.93 24.24 -14.57
CA THR A 341 10.53 22.97 -14.14
C THR A 341 11.28 23.14 -12.81
N GLU A 342 12.02 24.22 -12.67
CA GLU A 342 12.78 24.53 -11.45
C GLU A 342 11.86 24.87 -10.27
N GLN A 343 10.77 25.61 -10.51
CA GLN A 343 9.75 25.86 -9.49
C GLN A 343 9.03 24.59 -9.04
N LEU A 344 8.70 23.69 -9.99
CA LEU A 344 8.09 22.39 -9.67
C LEU A 344 9.05 21.51 -8.88
N LYS A 345 10.33 21.51 -9.25
CA LYS A 345 11.37 20.77 -8.52
C LYS A 345 11.52 21.29 -7.08
N ALA A 346 11.58 22.61 -6.89
CA ALA A 346 11.63 23.21 -5.56
C ALA A 346 10.38 22.90 -4.70
N ARG A 347 9.20 22.77 -5.31
CA ARG A 347 7.99 22.29 -4.62
C ARG A 347 7.98 20.78 -4.39
N ALA A 348 8.65 19.99 -5.23
CA ALA A 348 8.75 18.55 -5.07
C ALA A 348 9.71 18.17 -3.93
N ASP A 349 10.73 19.00 -3.67
CA ASP A 349 11.64 18.91 -2.52
C ASP A 349 10.96 19.30 -1.18
N ASN A 350 9.65 19.04 -1.05
CA ASN A 350 8.86 19.32 0.14
C ASN A 350 9.25 18.35 1.27
N ALA A 351 10.26 18.75 2.04
CA ALA A 351 10.68 18.19 3.33
C ALA A 351 9.51 18.03 4.34
N ALA A 352 8.35 18.64 4.08
CA ALA A 352 7.12 18.45 4.84
C ALA A 352 6.58 17.01 4.75
N CYS A 353 6.63 16.37 3.58
CA CYS A 353 6.16 14.98 3.43
C CYS A 353 7.07 14.01 4.20
N ASP A 354 8.39 14.20 4.13
CA ASP A 354 9.34 13.38 4.89
C ASP A 354 9.23 13.59 6.39
N LYS A 355 8.97 14.82 6.84
CA LYS A 355 8.70 15.11 8.26
C LYS A 355 7.42 14.41 8.74
N LEU A 356 6.35 14.45 7.94
CA LEU A 356 5.10 13.76 8.27
C LEU A 356 5.27 12.24 8.26
N LEU A 357 6.08 11.71 7.35
CA LEU A 357 6.39 10.28 7.30
C LEU A 357 7.12 9.86 8.58
N LYS A 358 8.19 10.56 8.96
CA LYS A 358 8.94 10.28 10.20
C LYS A 358 8.08 10.36 11.46
N GLU A 359 7.22 11.36 11.54
CA GLU A 359 6.28 11.51 12.65
C GLU A 359 5.26 10.36 12.68
N SER A 360 4.77 9.92 11.52
CA SER A 360 3.87 8.76 11.43
C SER A 360 4.56 7.44 11.82
N GLU A 361 5.82 7.25 11.44
CA GLU A 361 6.62 6.08 11.79
C GLU A 361 6.85 6.01 13.30
N LYS A 362 7.15 7.16 13.93
CA LYS A 362 7.29 7.28 15.38
C LYS A 362 6.01 6.87 16.11
N ARG A 363 4.85 7.38 15.68
CA ARG A 363 3.56 7.01 16.30
C ARG A 363 3.23 5.54 16.15
N VAL A 364 3.54 4.94 15.00
CA VAL A 364 3.35 3.51 14.78
C VAL A 364 4.22 2.70 15.74
N TRP A 365 5.46 3.13 15.98
CA TRP A 365 6.35 2.48 16.92
C TRP A 365 5.82 2.57 18.36
N GLU A 366 5.37 3.75 18.80
CA GLU A 366 4.78 3.97 20.13
C GLU A 366 3.54 3.08 20.36
N ILE A 367 2.61 3.04 19.39
CA ILE A 367 1.43 2.18 19.46
C ILE A 367 1.83 0.70 19.54
N ASN A 368 2.86 0.28 18.80
CA ASN A 368 3.31 -1.10 18.81
C ASN A 368 3.99 -1.48 20.14
N ASP A 369 4.71 -0.57 20.76
CA ASP A 369 5.29 -0.75 22.10
C ASP A 369 4.19 -0.87 23.17
N GLU A 370 3.19 0.01 23.14
CA GLU A 370 2.02 -0.08 24.03
C GLU A 370 1.25 -1.38 23.84
N LYS A 371 1.03 -1.79 22.59
CA LYS A 371 0.41 -3.07 22.25
C LYS A 371 1.20 -4.24 22.86
N SER A 372 2.52 -4.23 22.73
CA SER A 372 3.39 -5.29 23.26
C SER A 372 3.30 -5.37 24.79
N LYS A 373 3.25 -4.22 25.48
CA LYS A 373 3.04 -4.14 26.93
C LYS A 373 1.68 -4.70 27.36
N LEU A 374 0.63 -4.39 26.60
CA LEU A 374 -0.72 -4.91 26.86
C LEU A 374 -0.80 -6.43 26.63
N GLU A 375 -0.20 -6.94 25.56
CA GLU A 375 -0.11 -8.38 25.29
C GLU A 375 0.60 -9.11 26.43
N TRP A 376 1.68 -8.53 26.96
CA TRP A 376 2.39 -9.09 28.10
C TRP A 376 1.52 -9.14 29.37
N ARG A 377 0.82 -8.04 29.69
CA ARG A 377 -0.14 -8.00 30.82
C ARG A 377 -1.29 -8.98 30.66
N ILE A 378 -1.81 -9.15 29.44
CA ILE A 378 -2.84 -10.15 29.15
C ILE A 378 -2.29 -11.55 29.40
N GLY A 379 -1.03 -11.81 29.01
CA GLY A 379 -0.34 -13.06 29.32
C GLY A 379 -0.27 -13.34 30.82
N GLU A 380 0.15 -12.35 31.61
CA GLU A 380 0.22 -12.45 33.08
C GLU A 380 -1.16 -12.72 33.71
N LEU A 381 -2.17 -11.93 33.35
CA LEU A 381 -3.55 -12.13 33.84
C LEU A 381 -4.11 -13.50 33.45
N THR A 382 -3.75 -14.01 32.27
CA THR A 382 -4.16 -15.35 31.82
C THR A 382 -3.52 -16.44 32.69
N GLN A 383 -2.26 -16.28 33.09
CA GLN A 383 -1.60 -17.20 34.03
C GLN A 383 -2.31 -17.19 35.38
N TRP A 384 -2.54 -16.02 35.98
CA TRP A 384 -3.25 -15.92 37.27
C TRP A 384 -4.65 -16.52 37.21
N TRP A 385 -5.37 -16.31 36.11
CA TRP A 385 -6.68 -16.92 35.91
C TRP A 385 -6.62 -18.45 35.85
N ASN A 386 -5.62 -19.01 35.15
CA ASN A 386 -5.40 -20.45 35.12
C ASN A 386 -5.06 -20.99 36.50
N ASP A 387 -4.16 -20.35 37.23
CA ASP A 387 -3.76 -20.75 38.59
C ASP A 387 -4.96 -20.74 39.56
N ALA A 388 -5.77 -19.68 39.51
CA ALA A 388 -7.00 -19.59 40.29
C ALA A 388 -7.98 -20.72 39.93
N LYS A 389 -8.13 -21.02 38.64
CA LYS A 389 -8.98 -22.13 38.17
C LYS A 389 -8.49 -23.49 38.68
N TRP A 390 -7.18 -23.73 38.65
CA TRP A 390 -6.58 -24.93 39.23
C TRP A 390 -6.86 -25.02 40.74
N LYS A 391 -6.72 -23.91 41.46
CA LYS A 391 -6.98 -23.89 42.91
C LYS A 391 -8.45 -24.17 43.23
N VAL A 392 -9.37 -23.61 42.45
CA VAL A 392 -10.80 -23.91 42.58
C VAL A 392 -11.07 -25.40 42.37
N GLY A 393 -10.51 -26.00 41.32
CA GLY A 393 -10.67 -27.44 41.06
C GLY A 393 -10.11 -28.33 42.20
N GLU A 394 -8.98 -27.95 42.78
CA GLU A 394 -8.43 -28.63 43.96
C GLU A 394 -9.38 -28.55 45.17
N LEU A 395 -9.90 -27.35 45.46
CA LEU A 395 -10.85 -27.13 46.55
C LEU A 395 -12.17 -27.88 46.33
N GLU A 396 -12.71 -27.85 45.11
CA GLU A 396 -13.91 -28.61 44.74
C GLU A 396 -13.72 -30.11 44.98
N SER A 397 -12.56 -30.66 44.60
CA SER A 397 -12.22 -32.06 44.85
C SER A 397 -12.13 -32.36 46.35
N SER A 398 -11.51 -31.49 47.13
CA SER A 398 -11.40 -31.65 48.59
C SER A 398 -12.78 -31.61 49.28
N ILE A 399 -13.65 -30.68 48.86
CA ILE A 399 -15.02 -30.58 49.39
C ILE A 399 -15.83 -31.83 49.02
N ALA A 400 -15.71 -32.33 47.79
CA ALA A 400 -16.38 -33.56 47.37
C ALA A 400 -15.93 -34.76 48.21
N GLN A 401 -14.64 -34.89 48.50
CA GLN A 401 -14.11 -35.93 49.38
C GLN A 401 -14.67 -35.81 50.82
N GLN A 402 -14.72 -34.60 51.37
CA GLN A 402 -15.27 -34.38 52.70
C GLN A 402 -16.76 -34.73 52.77
N ARG A 403 -17.55 -34.36 51.75
CA ARG A 403 -18.97 -34.75 51.63
C ARG A 403 -19.13 -36.27 51.58
N TYR A 404 -18.32 -36.96 50.79
CA TYR A 404 -18.33 -38.43 50.74
C TYR A 404 -18.06 -39.09 52.09
N LEU A 405 -17.08 -38.57 52.85
CA LEU A 405 -16.78 -39.06 54.20
C LEU A 405 -17.94 -38.81 55.17
N LEU A 406 -18.58 -37.63 55.09
CA LEU A 406 -19.75 -37.29 55.88
C LEU A 406 -20.92 -38.24 55.57
N ASP A 407 -21.21 -38.47 54.29
CA ASP A 407 -22.27 -39.38 53.85
C ASP A 407 -22.01 -40.81 54.35
N THR A 408 -20.76 -41.27 54.26
CA THR A 408 -20.35 -42.59 54.77
C THR A 408 -20.56 -42.68 56.29
N ALA A 409 -20.19 -41.62 57.04
CA ALA A 409 -20.40 -41.56 58.47
C ALA A 409 -21.89 -41.55 58.83
N ASN A 410 -22.71 -40.78 58.11
CA ASN A 410 -24.15 -40.72 58.29
C ASN A 410 -24.82 -42.08 58.03
N VAL A 411 -24.44 -42.78 56.96
CA VAL A 411 -24.91 -44.16 56.70
C VAL A 411 -24.53 -45.09 57.85
N LYS A 412 -23.32 -44.99 58.38
CA LYS A 412 -22.89 -45.81 59.52
C LYS A 412 -23.67 -45.49 60.80
N ILE A 413 -23.95 -44.23 61.08
CA ILE A 413 -24.79 -43.80 62.20
C ILE A 413 -26.18 -44.39 62.04
N GLN A 414 -26.78 -44.31 60.85
CA GLN A 414 -28.10 -44.86 60.58
C GLN A 414 -28.14 -46.37 60.85
N ASN A 415 -27.17 -47.13 60.33
CA ASN A 415 -27.07 -48.57 60.56
C ASN A 415 -26.94 -48.92 62.06
N LEU A 416 -26.20 -48.12 62.85
CA LEU A 416 -26.08 -48.32 64.29
C LEU A 416 -27.38 -47.99 65.05
N THR A 417 -28.07 -46.91 64.66
CA THR A 417 -29.39 -46.55 65.20
C THR A 417 -30.41 -47.66 64.95
N ASP A 418 -30.44 -48.23 63.74
CA ASP A 418 -31.35 -49.32 63.36
C ASP A 418 -31.05 -50.61 64.15
N GLN A 419 -29.78 -50.89 64.46
CA GLN A 419 -29.41 -52.01 65.36
C GLN A 419 -29.86 -51.79 66.81
N ASN A 420 -29.82 -50.55 67.31
CA ASN A 420 -30.27 -50.21 68.67
C ASN A 420 -31.80 -50.25 68.82
N HIS A 421 -32.57 -50.10 67.74
CA HIS A 421 -34.03 -50.23 67.76
C HIS A 421 -34.52 -51.70 67.69
N SER A 422 -33.62 -52.68 67.56
CA SER A 422 -33.95 -54.11 67.50
C SER A 422 -33.91 -54.83 68.87
N THR A 423 -33.71 -54.10 69.98
CA THR A 423 -33.78 -54.63 71.36
C THR A 423 -35.08 -54.14 72.05
N PRO A 424 -35.91 -55.04 72.63
CA PRO A 424 -37.10 -54.61 73.35
C PRO A 424 -36.72 -53.92 74.67
N GLN A 425 -37.14 -52.67 74.82
CA GLN A 425 -37.02 -51.85 76.03
C GLN A 425 -37.88 -52.40 77.18
N PRO A 426 -37.43 -52.33 78.45
CA PRO A 426 -38.31 -52.12 79.58
C PRO A 426 -38.44 -50.62 79.86
N SER A 427 -39.69 -50.19 79.93
CA SER A 427 -40.19 -48.87 80.32
C SER A 427 -39.67 -48.41 81.69
N LEU A 428 -39.13 -47.19 81.76
CA LEU A 428 -39.16 -46.36 82.96
C LEU A 428 -39.47 -44.91 82.59
N THR A 429 -40.52 -44.42 83.23
CA THR A 429 -41.11 -43.08 83.11
C THR A 429 -40.49 -42.07 84.09
N CYS A 430 -40.53 -40.80 83.68
CA CYS A 430 -40.41 -39.53 84.43
C CYS A 430 -39.01 -38.97 84.78
N PRO A 431 -38.87 -37.64 85.00
CA PRO A 431 -39.74 -36.51 84.65
C PRO A 431 -39.03 -35.27 84.05
N THR A 432 -39.89 -34.38 83.57
CA THR A 432 -39.72 -32.99 83.13
C THR A 432 -39.01 -32.07 84.13
N GLU A 433 -37.90 -31.47 83.73
CA GLU A 433 -37.40 -30.14 84.15
C GLU A 433 -36.76 -29.53 82.90
N GLY A 434 -37.19 -28.39 82.38
CA GLY A 434 -37.06 -27.08 83.01
C GLY A 434 -36.12 -26.25 82.13
N PHE A 435 -36.68 -25.50 81.18
CA PHE A 435 -35.94 -24.55 80.36
C PHE A 435 -35.36 -23.43 81.23
N THR A 436 -34.04 -23.21 81.18
CA THR A 436 -33.44 -21.87 81.30
C THR A 436 -32.03 -21.89 80.69
N LEU A 437 -31.82 -21.24 79.54
CA LEU A 437 -30.47 -20.77 79.16
C LEU A 437 -30.55 -19.28 78.84
N CYS A 438 -29.86 -18.50 79.66
CA CYS A 438 -29.82 -17.06 79.63
C CYS A 438 -29.21 -16.51 78.33
N GLN A 439 -29.83 -15.45 77.83
CA GLN A 439 -29.26 -14.52 76.86
C GLN A 439 -28.03 -13.83 77.48
N GLY A 440 -26.85 -14.07 76.91
CA GLY A 440 -25.59 -13.42 77.27
C GLY A 440 -24.92 -12.85 76.04
N GLN A 441 -24.60 -11.55 76.09
CA GLN A 441 -24.07 -10.72 75.00
C GLN A 441 -22.74 -11.18 74.41
N GLN A 442 -22.58 -10.83 73.13
CA GLN A 442 -21.37 -10.42 72.41
C GLN A 442 -20.00 -10.75 73.05
N GLY A 443 -19.21 -11.56 72.34
CA GLY A 443 -17.79 -11.75 72.61
C GLY A 443 -17.05 -12.22 71.36
N ALA A 444 -16.13 -11.37 70.88
CA ALA A 444 -15.29 -11.59 69.72
C ALA A 444 -14.32 -12.77 69.89
N TRP A 445 -14.09 -13.54 68.82
CA TRP A 445 -13.00 -14.50 68.75
C TRP A 445 -11.79 -13.87 68.05
N GLN A 446 -10.74 -13.62 68.83
CA GLN A 446 -9.37 -13.40 68.34
C GLN A 446 -8.65 -14.75 68.24
N LEU A 447 -7.85 -14.94 67.20
CA LEU A 447 -6.89 -16.05 67.11
C LEU A 447 -5.46 -15.50 67.19
N ALA A 448 -4.67 -16.20 68.01
CA ALA A 448 -3.36 -15.81 68.52
C ALA A 448 -2.18 -16.07 67.56
N ASN A 449 -1.13 -15.27 67.73
CA ASN A 449 0.23 -15.36 67.17
C ASN A 449 0.89 -16.75 67.40
N GLY A 450 1.54 -17.38 66.41
CA GLY A 450 2.98 -17.25 66.03
C GLY A 450 3.68 -18.64 66.11
N PRO A 451 4.88 -18.91 65.52
CA PRO A 451 5.96 -18.00 65.10
C PRO A 451 6.54 -18.21 63.67
N ALA A 452 7.43 -17.27 63.29
CA ALA A 452 8.04 -17.00 61.97
C ALA A 452 9.23 -17.95 61.57
N PRO A 453 9.93 -17.77 60.41
CA PRO A 453 10.80 -16.61 60.16
C PRO A 453 10.81 -16.00 58.72
N HIS A 454 10.83 -14.67 58.70
CA HIS A 454 11.64 -13.72 57.90
C HIS A 454 12.16 -14.08 56.48
N ILE A 455 11.95 -13.16 55.52
CA ILE A 455 13.00 -12.33 54.88
C ILE A 455 12.35 -11.09 54.20
N PHE A 456 13.09 -9.99 54.25
CA PHE A 456 12.76 -8.58 54.05
C PHE A 456 12.53 -8.09 52.60
N GLY A 457 11.84 -6.93 52.48
CA GLY A 457 12.03 -5.95 51.40
C GLY A 457 10.75 -5.23 50.94
N ALA A 458 10.14 -4.37 51.76
CA ALA A 458 10.23 -2.90 51.70
C ALA A 458 9.54 -2.23 50.49
N GLY A 459 8.50 -1.43 50.75
CA GLY A 459 7.93 -0.49 49.78
C GLY A 459 6.51 -0.04 50.12
N ALA A 460 6.38 1.17 50.66
CA ALA A 460 5.16 1.75 51.23
C ALA A 460 4.02 1.95 50.23
N ILE A 461 2.79 1.79 50.75
CA ILE A 461 1.53 2.17 50.12
C ILE A 461 1.20 3.58 50.60
N SER A 462 0.89 4.51 49.68
CA SER A 462 0.23 5.78 50.01
C SER A 462 -1.07 5.90 49.22
N THR A 463 -2.17 5.79 49.98
CA THR A 463 -3.43 6.56 49.91
C THR A 463 -3.91 7.12 48.56
N ILE A 464 -5.07 6.62 48.11
CA ILE A 464 -5.97 7.28 47.14
C ILE A 464 -7.20 7.79 47.90
N PRO A 465 -7.60 9.07 47.79
CA PRO A 465 -8.88 9.55 48.30
C PRO A 465 -10.02 9.31 47.28
N MET A 466 -11.19 8.94 47.80
CA MET A 466 -12.47 8.85 47.08
C MET A 466 -13.07 10.24 46.80
N VAL A 467 -13.62 10.48 45.60
CA VAL A 467 -14.90 11.23 45.37
C VAL A 467 -15.47 10.87 43.96
N PRO A 468 -16.72 11.24 43.55
CA PRO A 468 -17.78 10.29 43.21
C PRO A 468 -18.29 10.31 41.75
N SER A 469 -18.89 9.18 41.35
CA SER A 469 -20.09 8.95 40.50
C SER A 469 -20.63 9.98 39.46
N PHE A 470 -20.75 9.47 38.19
CA PHE A 470 -21.79 9.66 37.14
C PHE A 470 -21.81 10.98 36.30
N VAL A 471 -21.96 11.10 34.95
CA VAL A 471 -22.29 10.26 33.74
C VAL A 471 -21.78 11.00 32.43
N PRO A 472 -22.11 10.68 31.14
CA PRO A 472 -21.28 10.01 30.09
C PRO A 472 -20.89 10.83 28.81
N TYR A 473 -20.16 10.17 27.89
CA TYR A 473 -19.91 10.44 26.45
C TYR A 473 -18.82 11.44 26.00
N GLY A 474 -17.90 10.95 25.15
CA GLY A 474 -17.02 11.74 24.28
C GLY A 474 -15.69 11.04 23.96
N ALA A 475 -15.48 10.65 22.71
CA ALA A 475 -14.26 10.00 22.19
C ALA A 475 -13.00 10.87 22.34
N PRO A 476 -11.78 10.29 22.41
CA PRO A 476 -10.58 11.02 22.78
C PRO A 476 -10.08 11.92 21.63
N THR A 477 -9.89 13.19 21.95
CA THR A 477 -9.08 14.15 21.20
C THR A 477 -7.60 13.86 21.45
N VAL A 478 -6.86 13.55 20.39
CA VAL A 478 -5.39 13.50 20.42
C VAL A 478 -4.88 14.93 20.33
N ALA A 479 -4.39 15.45 21.45
CA ALA A 479 -3.65 16.71 21.51
C ALA A 479 -2.19 16.46 21.06
N MET A 480 -1.75 17.17 20.02
CA MET A 480 -0.34 17.34 19.67
C MET A 480 0.14 18.72 20.15
N PRO A 481 1.40 18.87 20.60
CA PRO A 481 1.90 20.12 21.14
C PRO A 481 2.39 21.04 20.02
N GLY A 482 1.87 22.26 20.02
CA GLY A 482 2.27 23.38 19.17
C GLY A 482 1.13 24.36 19.18
N HIS A 483 1.31 25.52 19.83
CA HIS A 483 0.30 26.57 19.88
C HIS A 483 0.06 27.13 18.47
N SER A 484 -0.79 26.47 17.69
CA SER A 484 -1.53 27.09 16.60
C SER A 484 -2.90 27.44 17.16
N ASP A 485 -3.21 28.72 17.29
CA ASP A 485 -4.54 29.18 17.63
C ASP A 485 -5.53 28.70 16.56
N THR A 486 -6.13 27.53 16.75
CA THR A 486 -7.20 27.02 15.91
C THR A 486 -8.53 27.53 16.44
N ARG A 487 -9.33 28.17 15.59
CA ARG A 487 -10.69 28.59 15.95
C ARG A 487 -11.70 27.55 15.50
N THR A 488 -12.70 27.33 16.34
CA THR A 488 -13.84 26.48 16.01
C THR A 488 -14.76 27.26 15.07
N VAL A 489 -14.93 26.80 13.84
CA VAL A 489 -15.79 27.42 12.81
C VAL A 489 -16.87 26.44 12.40
N THR A 490 -18.12 26.90 12.34
CA THR A 490 -19.23 26.09 11.82
C THR A 490 -19.46 26.46 10.35
N LEU A 491 -19.25 25.49 9.46
CA LEU A 491 -19.45 25.67 8.02
C LEU A 491 -20.81 25.11 7.60
N THR A 492 -21.67 25.94 7.02
CA THR A 492 -23.09 25.63 6.78
C THR A 492 -23.55 25.84 5.35
N ILE A 493 -24.48 25.00 4.91
CA ILE A 493 -25.19 25.13 3.64
C ILE A 493 -26.71 25.14 3.90
N PRO A 494 -27.43 26.15 3.41
CA PRO A 494 -28.88 26.23 3.56
C PRO A 494 -29.61 25.36 2.52
N ASN A 495 -30.85 24.95 2.83
CA ASN A 495 -31.81 24.35 1.89
C ASN A 495 -31.33 23.10 1.14
N VAL A 496 -30.63 22.18 1.84
CA VAL A 496 -30.23 20.90 1.25
C VAL A 496 -31.19 19.78 1.62
N GLU A 497 -31.86 19.24 0.61
CA GLU A 497 -32.61 17.98 0.69
C GLU A 497 -31.66 16.78 0.49
N GLY A 498 -31.69 15.81 1.40
CA GLY A 498 -30.81 14.63 1.34
C GLY A 498 -29.46 14.81 2.06
N GLU A 499 -28.51 13.91 1.82
CA GLU A 499 -27.20 13.95 2.50
C GLU A 499 -26.28 15.03 1.93
N ALA A 500 -25.57 15.72 2.81
CA ALA A 500 -24.58 16.73 2.45
C ALA A 500 -23.22 16.35 3.02
N PHE A 501 -22.17 16.56 2.24
CA PHE A 501 -20.79 16.34 2.65
C PHE A 501 -19.95 17.59 2.40
N LEU A 502 -18.96 17.83 3.24
CA LEU A 502 -18.04 18.97 3.17
C LEU A 502 -16.62 18.47 2.89
N THR A 503 -15.94 19.07 1.92
CA THR A 503 -14.51 18.86 1.66
C THR A 503 -13.81 20.20 1.54
N GLY A 504 -12.51 20.26 1.86
CA GLY A 504 -11.76 21.51 1.78
C GLY A 504 -10.25 21.38 1.96
N SER A 505 -9.58 22.52 1.83
CA SER A 505 -8.12 22.67 1.92
C SER A 505 -7.55 22.17 3.24
N PHE A 506 -8.28 22.37 4.35
CA PHE A 506 -7.88 21.94 5.70
C PHE A 506 -7.81 20.41 5.89
N MET A 507 -8.27 19.63 4.92
CA MET A 507 -8.10 18.17 4.85
C MET A 507 -7.44 17.73 3.53
N ASN A 508 -6.72 18.64 2.87
CA ASN A 508 -6.05 18.41 1.59
C ASN A 508 -6.97 17.86 0.49
N TRP A 509 -8.28 18.15 0.55
CA TRP A 509 -9.28 17.62 -0.39
C TRP A 509 -9.35 16.08 -0.48
N LYS A 510 -8.74 15.35 0.48
CA LYS A 510 -8.66 13.87 0.44
C LYS A 510 -9.84 13.18 1.13
N CYS A 511 -10.54 13.91 1.98
CA CYS A 511 -11.65 13.39 2.78
C CYS A 511 -12.90 14.26 2.58
N ALA A 512 -14.05 13.71 2.98
CA ALA A 512 -15.30 14.44 3.05
C ALA A 512 -15.97 14.19 4.41
N LEU A 513 -16.41 15.26 5.07
CA LEU A 513 -17.11 15.21 6.35
C LEU A 513 -18.62 15.20 6.10
N LYS A 514 -19.34 14.28 6.73
CA LYS A 514 -20.81 14.28 6.67
C LYS A 514 -21.36 15.47 7.44
N CYS A 515 -22.24 16.25 6.82
CA CYS A 515 -22.90 17.39 7.44
C CYS A 515 -24.09 16.96 8.28
N ASP A 516 -24.13 17.46 9.52
CA ASP A 516 -25.24 17.26 10.43
C ASP A 516 -26.31 18.34 10.24
N ILE A 517 -27.55 18.04 10.63
CA ILE A 517 -28.66 18.99 10.61
C ILE A 517 -28.48 19.95 11.80
N LEU A 518 -28.30 21.24 11.49
CA LEU A 518 -28.16 22.33 12.45
C LEU A 518 -29.51 23.05 12.65
N LYS A 519 -29.59 23.90 13.67
CA LYS A 519 -30.76 24.77 13.90
C LYS A 519 -31.00 25.67 12.67
N ASN A 520 -32.27 25.90 12.31
CA ASN A 520 -32.74 26.69 11.14
C ASN A 520 -32.66 26.00 9.76
N ASN A 521 -32.92 24.69 9.66
CA ASN A 521 -32.92 23.94 8.38
C ASN A 521 -31.62 24.02 7.56
N LYS A 522 -30.50 24.32 8.23
CA LYS A 522 -29.17 24.29 7.61
C LYS A 522 -28.49 22.97 7.91
N LYS A 523 -27.63 22.52 7.00
CA LYS A 523 -26.71 21.40 7.27
C LYS A 523 -25.29 21.93 7.35
N GLY A 524 -24.47 21.35 8.21
CA GLY A 524 -23.09 21.79 8.34
C GLY A 524 -22.24 20.94 9.25
N VAL A 525 -20.98 21.34 9.38
CA VAL A 525 -19.99 20.67 10.22
C VAL A 525 -19.23 21.71 11.02
N VAL A 526 -18.95 21.38 12.28
CA VAL A 526 -18.06 22.16 13.14
C VAL A 526 -16.63 21.67 12.92
N VAL A 527 -15.75 22.56 12.46
CA VAL A 527 -14.35 22.26 12.14
C VAL A 527 -13.40 23.21 12.88
N ASN A 528 -12.28 22.68 13.37
CA ASN A 528 -11.22 23.48 13.97
C ASN A 528 -10.25 23.90 12.87
N LEU A 529 -10.26 25.19 12.53
CA LEU A 529 -9.44 25.73 11.45
C LEU A 529 -8.32 26.60 12.03
N PRO A 530 -7.06 26.42 11.59
CA PRO A 530 -5.98 27.32 11.94
C PRO A 530 -6.20 28.70 11.32
N ARG A 531 -5.61 29.75 11.90
CA ARG A 531 -5.64 31.10 11.32
C ARG A 531 -5.14 31.09 9.87
N GLY A 532 -5.92 31.69 8.96
CA GLY A 532 -5.60 31.75 7.54
C GLY A 532 -6.81 31.60 6.62
N ARG A 533 -6.52 31.56 5.31
CA ARG A 533 -7.51 31.35 4.24
C ARG A 533 -7.75 29.87 4.02
N HIS A 534 -9.00 29.44 4.06
CA HIS A 534 -9.42 28.07 3.80
C HIS A 534 -10.46 28.02 2.70
N GLU A 535 -10.24 27.13 1.74
CA GLU A 535 -11.19 26.88 0.65
C GLU A 535 -11.92 25.57 0.89
N PHE A 536 -13.19 25.53 0.53
CA PHE A 536 -14.03 24.35 0.73
C PHE A 536 -15.19 24.32 -0.24
N ARG A 537 -15.81 23.15 -0.35
CA ARG A 537 -16.98 22.93 -1.19
C ARG A 537 -17.86 21.84 -0.61
N PHE A 538 -19.14 21.91 -0.90
CA PHE A 538 -20.10 20.90 -0.47
C PHE A 538 -20.42 19.94 -1.62
N MET A 539 -20.80 18.72 -1.25
CA MET A 539 -21.33 17.72 -2.16
C MET A 539 -22.71 17.28 -1.65
N THR A 540 -23.73 17.44 -2.48
CA THR A 540 -25.11 17.08 -2.17
C THR A 540 -25.67 16.23 -3.29
N ASN A 541 -26.24 15.07 -2.97
CA ASN A 541 -26.78 14.12 -3.96
C ASN A 541 -25.82 13.81 -5.13
N GLY A 542 -24.51 13.75 -4.86
CA GLY A 542 -23.46 13.50 -5.85
C GLY A 542 -23.05 14.69 -6.73
N GLN A 543 -23.60 15.88 -6.50
CA GLN A 543 -23.24 17.11 -7.21
C GLN A 543 -22.45 18.09 -6.34
N TRP A 544 -21.52 18.80 -6.97
CA TRP A 544 -20.66 19.79 -6.32
C TRP A 544 -21.35 21.14 -6.20
N VAL A 545 -21.68 21.55 -4.99
CA VAL A 545 -22.42 22.78 -4.71
C VAL A 545 -21.61 23.73 -3.82
N THR A 546 -21.83 25.02 -4.01
CA THR A 546 -21.29 26.08 -3.15
C THR A 546 -22.45 26.71 -2.36
N SER A 547 -22.16 27.14 -1.13
CA SER A 547 -23.11 27.86 -0.29
C SER A 547 -23.05 29.35 -0.60
N SER A 548 -24.21 30.00 -0.72
CA SER A 548 -24.31 31.46 -0.92
C SER A 548 -23.91 32.27 0.31
N GLU A 549 -23.66 31.61 1.44
CA GLU A 549 -23.28 32.25 2.71
C GLU A 549 -21.79 32.62 2.79
N TYR A 550 -21.00 32.17 1.82
CA TYR A 550 -19.55 32.41 1.77
C TYR A 550 -19.12 33.01 0.44
N GLN A 551 -18.01 33.72 0.48
CA GLN A 551 -17.38 34.26 -0.72
C GLN A 551 -16.92 33.12 -1.64
N LEU A 552 -16.95 33.36 -2.95
CA LEU A 552 -16.55 32.42 -3.99
C LEU A 552 -15.17 32.78 -4.55
N VAL A 553 -14.40 31.75 -4.91
CA VAL A 553 -13.11 31.86 -5.59
C VAL A 553 -13.03 30.85 -6.73
N PRO A 554 -12.52 31.23 -7.91
CA PRO A 554 -12.30 30.30 -9.02
C PRO A 554 -11.36 29.15 -8.64
N ASN A 555 -11.76 27.91 -8.93
CA ASN A 555 -11.03 26.70 -8.57
C ASN A 555 -10.00 26.24 -9.63
N GLY A 556 -9.85 26.98 -10.73
CA GLY A 556 -8.91 26.65 -11.82
C GLY A 556 -9.35 25.50 -12.74
N LEU A 557 -10.49 24.85 -12.49
CA LEU A 557 -11.05 23.75 -13.28
C LEU A 557 -12.42 24.12 -13.88
N GLY A 558 -12.69 25.41 -14.05
CA GLY A 558 -13.94 25.91 -14.64
C GLY A 558 -15.13 26.01 -13.67
N GLY A 559 -14.89 26.02 -12.35
CA GLY A 559 -15.92 26.28 -11.34
C GLY A 559 -15.41 27.08 -10.13
N ASP A 560 -16.24 27.20 -9.10
CA ASP A 560 -15.92 27.97 -7.90
C ASP A 560 -15.86 27.12 -6.63
N ASN A 561 -15.07 27.59 -5.66
CA ASN A 561 -15.01 27.11 -4.28
C ASN A 561 -15.52 28.20 -3.33
N ASN A 562 -16.07 27.80 -2.18
CA ASN A 562 -16.28 28.73 -1.09
C ASN A 562 -14.96 29.00 -0.35
N VAL A 563 -14.79 30.22 0.17
CA VAL A 563 -13.63 30.60 0.98
C VAL A 563 -14.07 31.17 2.34
N VAL A 564 -13.32 30.82 3.38
CA VAL A 564 -13.43 31.41 4.72
C VAL A 564 -12.06 31.87 5.19
N PHE A 565 -12.04 33.03 5.86
CA PHE A 565 -10.85 33.57 6.50
C PHE A 565 -11.00 33.46 8.00
N VAL A 566 -10.07 32.75 8.63
CA VAL A 566 -10.01 32.62 10.09
C VAL A 566 -8.93 33.56 10.58
N GLU A 567 -9.34 34.61 11.29
CA GLU A 567 -8.42 35.58 11.93
C GLU A 567 -7.92 35.11 13.29
#